data_AF-A0A9P0C254-F1
#
_entry.id   AF-A0A9P0C254-F1
#
_cell.length_a   1.000
_cell.length_b   1.000
_cell.length_c   1.000
_cell.angle_alpha   90.00
_cell.angle_beta   90.00
_cell.angle_gamma   90.00
#
_symmetry.space_group_name_H-M   'P 1'
#
loop_
_entity.id
_entity.type
_entity.pdbx_description
1 polymer ?
#
loop_
_entity_poly.entity_id
_entity_poly.type
_entity_poly.pdbx_seq_one_letter_code
_entity_poly.pdbx_strand_id
1 'polypeptide(L)'
;MFRKVVLGSVGVAALIPAIGAAAPIKEEPKLDKPPPMKPSELPIYEAPHADYAEFVSTKSKDEGHGYIREMLLTPVRAVREQVQTVFAHTEHVKHSVQDQYHELQDKSDWIFKYLREEENKEVRYGAVAMGGLTGLIFGLRGGLIKRVIYAGAGTTGMGLVCFPDETRDVLKSNSTLAKQYINIAYNFLYGVKPGDPQLEVKFPELSFPKDFSEFVDMTVSLASSVKQAVMPPPSKEEKAPEKKA
;
A
#
# COMPACT_ATOMS: atom_id res chain seq x y z
N MET A 1 9.20 -18.64 -5.77
CA MET A 1 8.64 -19.62 -4.83
C MET A 1 7.55 -18.93 -4.01
N PHE A 2 6.29 -19.07 -4.41
CA PHE A 2 5.14 -18.49 -3.69
C PHE A 2 4.52 -19.58 -2.82
N ARG A 3 4.61 -19.43 -1.48
CA ARG A 3 3.93 -20.32 -0.54
C ARG A 3 2.45 -19.94 -0.48
N LYS A 4 1.58 -20.85 -0.93
CA LYS A 4 0.13 -20.75 -0.76
C LYS A 4 -0.21 -20.99 0.71
N VAL A 5 -0.85 -20.02 1.34
CA VAL A 5 -1.48 -20.17 2.65
C VAL A 5 -2.84 -20.79 2.42
N VAL A 6 -2.97 -22.08 2.76
CA VAL A 6 -4.25 -22.78 2.79
C VAL A 6 -4.94 -22.36 4.08
N LEU A 7 -5.99 -21.54 3.98
CA LEU A 7 -6.95 -21.34 5.07
C LEU A 7 -7.62 -22.70 5.32
N GLY A 8 -7.13 -23.39 6.35
CA GLY A 8 -7.71 -24.63 6.83
C GLY A 8 -9.15 -24.39 7.28
N SER A 9 -10.06 -25.17 6.73
CA SER A 9 -11.43 -25.34 7.17
C SER A 9 -11.46 -25.68 8.68
N VAL A 10 -11.76 -24.69 9.52
CA VAL A 10 -12.10 -24.94 10.91
C VAL A 10 -13.53 -25.49 10.91
N GLY A 11 -13.61 -26.81 11.02
CA GLY A 11 -14.85 -27.56 11.05
C GLY A 11 -15.77 -27.05 12.16
N VAL A 12 -17.04 -26.93 11.81
CA VAL A 12 -18.16 -26.73 12.73
C VAL A 12 -18.17 -27.93 13.70
N ALA A 13 -17.58 -27.76 14.89
CA ALA A 13 -17.69 -28.72 15.96
C ALA A 13 -19.13 -28.67 16.50
N ALA A 14 -19.94 -29.65 16.12
CA ALA A 14 -21.28 -29.86 16.66
C ALA A 14 -21.18 -30.14 18.18
N LEU A 15 -21.63 -29.19 18.99
CA LEU A 15 -21.77 -29.31 20.43
C LEU A 15 -23.00 -30.15 20.76
N ILE A 16 -22.82 -31.46 20.94
CA ILE A 16 -23.85 -32.33 21.55
C ILE A 16 -23.47 -32.50 23.03
N PRO A 17 -24.28 -32.01 23.99
CA PRO A 17 -23.99 -32.20 25.40
C PRO A 17 -24.39 -33.61 25.83
N ALA A 18 -23.42 -34.40 26.29
CA ALA A 18 -23.70 -35.61 27.06
C ALA A 18 -24.13 -35.19 28.47
N ILE A 19 -25.25 -35.71 28.96
CA ILE A 19 -25.79 -35.40 30.30
C ILE A 19 -25.33 -36.49 31.27
N GLY A 20 -24.47 -36.14 32.22
CA GLY A 20 -24.09 -36.99 33.34
C GLY A 20 -25.14 -36.96 34.45
N ALA A 21 -25.49 -38.13 34.99
CA ALA A 21 -26.50 -38.29 36.03
C ALA A 21 -26.14 -37.54 37.34
N ALA A 22 -27.16 -36.96 37.97
CA ALA A 22 -27.05 -36.18 39.21
C ALA A 22 -26.51 -37.02 40.38
N ALA A 23 -25.46 -36.53 41.03
CA ALA A 23 -24.97 -37.04 42.31
C ALA A 23 -25.92 -36.65 43.46
N PRO A 24 -25.97 -37.41 44.57
CA PRO A 24 -26.94 -37.21 45.65
C PRO A 24 -26.72 -35.89 46.40
N ILE A 25 -27.83 -35.31 46.82
CA ILE A 25 -27.93 -34.06 47.58
C ILE A 25 -27.09 -34.17 48.85
N LYS A 26 -26.00 -33.41 48.91
CA LYS A 26 -25.21 -33.19 50.13
C LYS A 26 -26.01 -32.20 50.99
N GLU A 27 -26.31 -32.57 52.23
CA GLU A 27 -26.95 -31.67 53.18
C GLU A 27 -26.04 -30.46 53.43
N GLU A 28 -26.53 -29.27 53.09
CA GLU A 28 -25.80 -28.01 53.28
C GLU A 28 -25.81 -27.60 54.77
N PRO A 29 -24.70 -27.06 55.29
CA PRO A 29 -24.72 -26.39 56.60
C PRO A 29 -25.58 -25.13 56.48
N LYS A 30 -26.72 -25.09 57.19
CA LYS A 30 -27.57 -23.90 57.25
C LYS A 30 -27.04 -22.94 58.32
N LEU A 31 -26.49 -21.80 57.88
CA LEU A 31 -26.17 -20.68 58.76
C LEU A 31 -27.37 -19.71 58.79
N ASP A 32 -27.94 -19.48 59.97
CA ASP A 32 -29.09 -18.59 60.14
C ASP A 32 -28.69 -17.11 60.00
N LYS A 33 -29.56 -16.31 59.38
CA LYS A 33 -29.31 -14.88 59.17
C LYS A 33 -29.23 -14.14 60.50
N PRO A 34 -28.12 -13.43 60.81
CA PRO A 34 -28.00 -12.69 62.04
C PRO A 34 -29.02 -11.53 62.11
N PRO A 35 -29.56 -11.23 63.31
CA PRO A 35 -30.51 -10.13 63.51
C PRO A 35 -29.86 -8.77 63.23
N PRO A 36 -30.63 -7.75 62.79
CA PRO A 36 -30.10 -6.42 62.51
C PRO A 36 -29.60 -5.75 63.81
N MET A 37 -28.34 -5.27 63.82
CA MET A 37 -27.71 -4.58 64.95
C MET A 37 -27.21 -3.18 64.56
N LYS A 38 -27.05 -2.29 65.56
CA LYS A 38 -26.45 -0.95 65.33
C LYS A 38 -24.92 -1.05 65.23
N PRO A 39 -24.23 -0.08 64.58
CA PRO A 39 -22.77 -0.09 64.49
C PRO A 39 -22.04 -0.11 65.83
N SER A 40 -22.64 0.45 66.89
CA SER A 40 -22.10 0.44 68.26
C SER A 40 -22.24 -0.90 68.98
N GLU A 41 -23.05 -1.82 68.44
CA GLU A 41 -23.37 -3.13 69.03
C GLU A 41 -22.61 -4.26 68.31
N LEU A 42 -21.65 -3.92 67.45
CA LEU A 42 -20.83 -4.90 66.75
C LEU A 42 -19.90 -5.63 67.74
N PRO A 43 -19.87 -6.97 67.72
CA PRO A 43 -18.86 -7.70 68.49
C PRO A 43 -17.47 -7.37 67.94
N ILE A 44 -16.50 -7.17 68.85
CA ILE A 44 -15.13 -6.78 68.47
C ILE A 44 -14.35 -7.98 67.91
N TYR A 45 -14.69 -9.20 68.36
CA TYR A 45 -13.94 -10.42 68.04
C TYR A 45 -14.73 -11.42 67.19
N GLU A 46 -16.03 -11.22 66.99
CA GLU A 46 -16.89 -12.08 66.18
C GLU A 46 -17.57 -11.22 65.11
N ALA A 47 -17.63 -11.69 63.86
CA ALA A 47 -18.24 -10.95 62.76
C ALA A 47 -19.41 -11.74 62.13
N PRO A 48 -20.52 -11.99 62.85
CA PRO A 48 -21.62 -12.83 62.34
C PRO A 48 -22.20 -12.35 61.00
N HIS A 49 -22.22 -11.04 60.77
CA HIS A 49 -22.68 -10.45 59.51
C HIS A 49 -21.68 -10.64 58.36
N ALA A 50 -20.38 -10.65 58.64
CA ALA A 50 -19.34 -10.94 57.65
C ALA A 50 -19.37 -12.43 57.29
N ASP A 51 -19.44 -13.31 58.29
CA ASP A 51 -19.51 -14.77 58.09
C ASP A 51 -20.77 -15.16 57.30
N TYR A 52 -21.92 -14.53 57.59
CA TYR A 52 -23.14 -14.73 56.82
C TYR A 52 -23.06 -14.16 55.40
N ALA A 53 -22.41 -13.01 55.21
CA ALA A 53 -22.19 -12.44 53.88
C ALA A 53 -21.27 -13.36 53.04
N GLU A 54 -20.23 -13.93 53.65
CA GLU A 54 -19.36 -14.91 53.02
C GLU A 54 -20.12 -16.20 52.67
N PHE A 55 -20.97 -16.71 53.58
CA PHE A 55 -21.84 -17.86 53.33
C PHE A 55 -22.83 -17.62 52.18
N VAL A 56 -23.49 -16.45 52.12
CA VAL A 56 -24.37 -16.10 50.99
C VAL A 56 -23.58 -15.91 49.69
N SER A 57 -22.38 -15.35 49.75
CA SER A 57 -21.52 -15.16 48.57
C SER A 57 -20.97 -16.49 48.02
N THR A 58 -20.74 -17.47 48.89
CA THR A 58 -20.30 -18.81 48.50
C THR A 58 -21.49 -19.62 48.00
N LYS A 59 -22.63 -19.59 48.69
CA LYS A 59 -23.87 -20.23 48.22
C LYS A 59 -24.38 -19.66 46.89
N SER A 60 -24.28 -18.35 46.64
CA SER A 60 -24.65 -17.78 45.33
C SER A 60 -23.68 -18.11 44.19
N LYS A 61 -22.44 -18.51 44.53
CA LYS A 61 -21.47 -19.08 43.57
C LYS A 61 -21.71 -20.58 43.36
N ASP A 62 -22.23 -21.28 44.37
CA ASP A 62 -22.45 -22.74 44.40
C ASP A 62 -23.87 -23.15 43.99
N GLU A 63 -24.86 -22.26 44.09
CA GLU A 63 -26.19 -22.40 43.49
C GLU A 63 -26.00 -22.42 41.97
N GLY A 64 -25.86 -23.65 41.50
CA GLY A 64 -25.42 -24.03 40.18
C GLY A 64 -25.94 -23.08 39.13
N HIS A 65 -24.99 -22.44 38.45
CA HIS A 65 -25.22 -22.02 37.09
C HIS A 65 -25.90 -23.21 36.41
N GLY A 66 -27.17 -23.09 36.00
CA GLY A 66 -27.90 -24.25 35.46
C GLY A 66 -27.02 -24.96 34.43
N TYR A 67 -27.02 -26.29 34.36
CA TYR A 67 -26.10 -27.10 33.54
C TYR A 67 -25.80 -26.51 32.14
N ILE A 68 -26.83 -25.94 31.52
CA ILE A 68 -26.81 -25.25 30.22
C ILE A 68 -25.89 -24.01 30.25
N ARG A 69 -25.91 -23.21 31.31
CA ARG A 69 -25.06 -22.04 31.51
C ARG A 69 -23.59 -22.44 31.65
N GLU A 70 -23.23 -23.45 32.45
CA GLU A 70 -21.81 -23.88 32.56
C GLU A 70 -21.28 -24.43 31.25
N MET A 71 -22.09 -25.23 30.55
CA MET A 71 -21.74 -25.75 29.23
C MET A 71 -21.60 -24.66 28.16
N LEU A 72 -22.37 -23.58 28.22
CA LEU A 72 -22.29 -22.47 27.27
C LEU A 72 -21.22 -21.43 27.63
N LEU A 73 -20.84 -21.30 28.91
CA LEU A 73 -19.84 -20.34 29.34
C LEU A 73 -18.46 -20.63 28.74
N THR A 74 -18.06 -21.90 28.69
CA THR A 74 -16.76 -22.33 28.14
C THR A 74 -16.58 -21.97 26.65
N PRO A 75 -17.50 -22.35 25.73
CA PRO A 75 -17.36 -22.00 24.32
C PRO A 75 -17.52 -20.49 24.06
N VAL A 76 -18.44 -19.80 24.76
CA VAL A 76 -18.60 -18.35 24.62
C VAL A 76 -17.35 -17.61 25.09
N ARG A 77 -16.72 -18.07 26.17
CA ARG A 77 -15.45 -17.53 26.67
C ARG A 77 -14.31 -17.77 25.68
N ALA A 78 -14.19 -18.98 25.14
CA ALA A 78 -13.17 -19.31 24.15
C ALA A 78 -13.31 -18.43 22.89
N VAL A 79 -14.53 -18.24 22.38
CA VAL A 79 -14.78 -17.35 21.23
C VAL A 79 -14.46 -15.90 21.58
N ARG A 80 -14.84 -15.41 22.77
CA ARG A 80 -14.50 -14.06 23.21
C ARG A 80 -12.99 -13.84 23.27
N GLU A 81 -12.25 -14.76 23.87
CA GLU A 81 -10.78 -14.67 23.98
C GLU A 81 -10.11 -14.73 22.60
N GLN A 82 -10.61 -15.56 21.68
CA GLN A 82 -10.13 -15.60 20.29
C GLN A 82 -10.40 -14.30 19.54
N VAL A 83 -11.59 -13.72 19.67
CA VAL A 83 -11.92 -12.44 19.03
C VAL A 83 -11.07 -11.31 19.62
N GLN A 84 -10.90 -11.28 20.95
CA GLN A 84 -10.07 -10.26 21.62
C GLN A 84 -8.60 -10.36 21.22
N THR A 85 -8.05 -11.57 21.11
CA THR A 85 -6.66 -11.77 20.67
C THR A 85 -6.44 -11.38 19.21
N VAL A 86 -7.38 -11.73 18.32
CA VAL A 86 -7.33 -11.31 16.91
C VAL A 86 -7.45 -9.79 16.77
N PHE A 87 -8.35 -9.18 17.53
CA PHE A 87 -8.55 -7.74 17.53
C PHE A 87 -7.30 -7.00 18.03
N ALA A 88 -6.75 -7.42 19.17
CA ALA A 88 -5.51 -6.86 19.72
C ALA A 88 -4.32 -7.02 18.76
N HIS A 89 -4.21 -8.16 18.07
CA HIS A 89 -3.15 -8.36 17.07
C HIS A 89 -3.33 -7.44 15.85
N THR A 90 -4.57 -7.24 15.41
CA THR A 90 -4.90 -6.35 14.29
C THR A 90 -4.59 -4.89 14.63
N GLU A 91 -4.93 -4.44 15.84
CA GLU A 91 -4.58 -3.10 16.31
C GLU A 91 -3.07 -2.89 16.36
N HIS A 92 -2.32 -3.84 16.92
CA HIS A 92 -0.86 -3.75 16.97
C HIS A 92 -0.22 -3.67 15.57
N VAL A 93 -0.68 -4.50 14.63
CA VAL A 93 -0.18 -4.45 13.23
C VAL A 93 -0.54 -3.13 12.57
N LYS A 94 -1.78 -2.64 12.77
CA LYS A 94 -2.21 -1.36 12.23
C LYS A 94 -1.36 -0.21 12.75
N HIS A 95 -1.12 -0.15 14.06
CA HIS A 95 -0.28 0.88 14.67
C HIS A 95 1.15 0.81 14.15
N SER A 96 1.76 -0.38 14.09
CA SER A 96 3.12 -0.53 13.56
C SER A 96 3.24 -0.11 12.08
N VAL A 97 2.24 -0.43 11.26
CA VAL A 97 2.21 -0.01 9.84
C VAL A 97 2.05 1.50 9.73
N GLN A 98 1.18 2.09 10.54
CA GLN A 98 0.96 3.53 10.55
C GLN A 98 2.21 4.29 11.01
N ASP A 99 2.87 3.82 12.08
CA ASP A 99 4.09 4.43 12.59
C ASP A 99 5.23 4.34 11.57
N GLN A 100 5.42 3.18 10.94
CA GLN A 100 6.40 3.02 9.87
C GLN A 100 6.07 3.88 8.66
N TYR A 101 4.79 4.05 8.31
CA TYR A 101 4.40 4.92 7.20
C TYR A 101 4.76 6.37 7.47
N HIS A 102 4.44 6.89 8.66
CA HIS A 102 4.79 8.25 9.05
C HIS A 102 6.31 8.45 9.13
N GLU A 103 7.03 7.49 9.74
CA GLU A 103 8.49 7.55 9.82
C GLU A 103 9.16 7.52 8.44
N LEU A 104 8.65 6.70 7.51
CA LEU A 104 9.15 6.66 6.14
C LEU A 104 8.88 7.97 5.41
N GLN A 105 7.70 8.57 5.60
CA GLN A 105 7.36 9.86 5.02
C GLN A 105 8.33 10.93 5.54
N ASP A 106 8.50 11.03 6.85
CA ASP A 106 9.39 12.02 7.48
C ASP A 106 10.86 11.85 7.03
N LYS A 107 11.34 10.60 6.99
CA LYS A 107 12.69 10.28 6.50
C LYS A 107 12.85 10.63 5.03
N SER A 108 11.85 10.36 4.20
CA SER A 108 11.89 10.70 2.78
C SER A 108 11.94 12.22 2.59
N ASP A 109 11.12 12.98 3.31
CA ASP A 109 11.11 14.45 3.25
C ASP A 109 12.44 15.05 3.71
N TRP A 110 13.05 14.46 4.74
CA TRP A 110 14.39 14.85 5.19
C TRP A 110 15.46 14.58 4.11
N ILE A 111 15.45 13.40 3.48
CA ILE A 111 16.37 13.05 2.39
C ILE A 111 16.19 14.01 1.20
N PHE A 112 14.95 14.31 0.82
CA PHE A 112 14.67 15.25 -0.26
C PHE A 112 15.18 16.66 0.04
N LYS A 113 15.03 17.13 1.29
CA LYS A 113 15.58 18.41 1.73
C LYS A 113 17.12 18.40 1.71
N TYR A 114 17.73 17.35 2.26
CA TYR A 114 19.19 17.19 2.32
C TYR A 114 19.83 17.13 0.92
N LEU A 115 19.23 16.39 -0.02
CA LEU A 115 19.69 16.33 -1.41
C LEU A 115 19.49 17.65 -2.17
N ARG A 116 18.65 18.57 -1.68
CA ARG A 116 18.42 19.88 -2.29
C ARG A 116 19.15 21.02 -1.59
N GLU A 117 19.91 20.74 -0.54
CA GLU A 117 20.71 21.71 0.19
C GLU A 117 22.04 21.97 -0.54
N GLU A 118 22.35 23.24 -0.88
CA GLU A 118 23.42 23.61 -1.84
C GLU A 118 24.84 23.25 -1.38
N GLU A 119 25.01 22.99 -0.09
CA GLU A 119 26.30 22.68 0.53
C GLU A 119 26.82 21.28 0.13
N ASN A 120 25.93 20.34 -0.21
CA ASN A 120 26.27 18.93 -0.45
C ASN A 120 26.36 18.56 -1.94
N LYS A 121 27.03 19.38 -2.76
CA LYS A 121 27.09 19.17 -4.23
C LYS A 121 27.65 17.79 -4.61
N GLU A 122 28.67 17.31 -3.92
CA GLU A 122 29.30 15.99 -4.20
C GLU A 122 28.31 14.83 -4.00
N VAL A 123 27.52 14.88 -2.92
CA VAL A 123 26.53 13.84 -2.60
C VAL A 123 25.42 13.81 -3.66
N ARG A 124 25.02 14.97 -4.18
CA ARG A 124 24.03 15.04 -5.27
C ARG A 124 24.52 14.39 -6.56
N TYR A 125 25.75 14.68 -6.97
CA TYR A 125 26.33 14.02 -8.15
C TYR A 125 26.46 12.51 -7.95
N GLY A 126 26.85 12.08 -6.74
CA GLY A 126 26.86 10.67 -6.35
C GLY A 126 25.47 10.01 -6.46
N ALA A 127 24.43 10.69 -5.97
CA ALA A 127 23.05 10.21 -6.10
C ALA A 127 22.63 10.06 -7.57
N VAL A 128 22.91 11.07 -8.41
CA VAL A 128 22.61 11.02 -9.85
C VAL A 128 23.34 9.88 -10.55
N ALA A 129 24.63 9.67 -10.24
CA ALA A 129 25.40 8.55 -10.76
C ALA A 129 24.80 7.20 -10.35
N MET A 130 24.38 7.07 -9.08
CA MET A 130 23.68 5.88 -8.59
C MET A 130 22.33 5.67 -9.28
N GLY A 131 21.60 6.75 -9.59
CA GLY A 131 20.38 6.69 -10.41
C GLY A 131 20.65 6.14 -11.80
N GLY A 132 21.74 6.58 -12.43
CA GLY A 132 22.20 6.08 -13.73
C GLY A 132 22.61 4.61 -13.70
N LEU A 133 23.39 4.20 -12.70
CA LEU A 133 23.80 2.81 -12.51
C LEU A 133 22.58 1.91 -12.25
N THR A 134 21.64 2.37 -11.44
CA THR A 134 20.37 1.66 -11.18
C THR A 134 19.58 1.49 -12.48
N GLY A 135 19.45 2.55 -13.28
CA GLY A 135 18.87 2.49 -14.60
C GLY A 135 19.58 1.50 -15.52
N LEU A 136 20.91 1.52 -15.55
CA LEU A 136 21.72 0.59 -16.33
C LEU A 136 21.47 -0.87 -15.91
N ILE A 137 21.37 -1.13 -14.61
CA ILE A 137 21.06 -2.46 -14.06
C ILE A 137 19.69 -2.94 -14.55
N PHE A 138 18.66 -2.09 -14.50
CA PHE A 138 17.34 -2.43 -15.06
C PHE A 138 17.39 -2.64 -16.59
N GLY A 139 18.29 -1.94 -17.28
CA GLY A 139 18.52 -2.09 -18.72
C GLY A 139 19.36 -3.30 -19.14
N LEU A 140 20.01 -4.02 -18.21
CA LEU A 140 20.99 -5.09 -18.51
C LEU A 140 20.42 -6.21 -19.38
N ARG A 141 19.13 -6.53 -19.19
CA ARG A 141 18.41 -7.58 -19.95
C ARG A 141 18.17 -7.18 -21.42
N GLY A 142 18.37 -5.92 -21.78
CA GLY A 142 18.28 -5.43 -23.16
C GLY A 142 19.63 -5.33 -23.87
N GLY A 143 19.57 -5.04 -25.18
CA GLY A 143 20.74 -4.63 -25.97
C GLY A 143 21.27 -3.25 -25.58
N LEU A 144 22.35 -2.81 -26.23
CA LEU A 144 23.05 -1.55 -25.91
C LEU A 144 22.13 -0.33 -25.88
N ILE A 145 21.20 -0.20 -26.83
CA ILE A 145 20.26 0.93 -26.89
C ILE A 145 19.36 0.98 -25.66
N LYS A 146 18.80 -0.17 -25.24
CA LYS A 146 17.96 -0.22 -24.03
C LYS A 146 18.76 0.16 -22.79
N ARG A 147 20.01 -0.29 -22.68
CA ARG A 147 20.88 0.07 -21.56
C ARG A 147 21.10 1.58 -21.47
N VAL A 148 21.36 2.24 -22.60
CA VAL A 148 21.53 3.70 -22.65
C VAL A 148 20.24 4.43 -22.30
N ILE A 149 19.09 3.99 -22.82
CA ILE A 149 17.79 4.61 -22.51
C ILE A 149 17.45 4.47 -21.02
N TYR A 150 17.59 3.28 -20.44
CA TYR A 150 17.28 3.07 -19.03
C TYR A 150 18.27 3.76 -18.10
N ALA A 151 19.57 3.75 -18.43
CA ALA A 151 20.58 4.50 -17.69
C ALA A 151 20.27 6.01 -17.74
N GLY A 152 19.97 6.54 -18.93
CA GLY A 152 19.57 7.93 -19.14
C GLY A 152 18.31 8.29 -18.34
N ALA A 153 17.27 7.45 -18.38
CA ALA A 153 16.06 7.65 -17.59
C ALA A 153 16.35 7.65 -16.08
N GLY A 154 17.24 6.78 -15.61
CA GLY A 154 17.67 6.74 -14.21
C GLY A 154 18.47 7.98 -13.80
N THR A 155 19.43 8.41 -14.62
CA THR A 155 20.20 9.65 -14.37
C THR A 155 19.30 10.87 -14.40
N THR A 156 18.40 10.97 -15.37
CA THR A 156 17.50 12.12 -15.51
C THR A 156 16.47 12.14 -14.39
N GLY A 157 15.91 10.98 -14.01
CA GLY A 157 14.98 10.86 -12.90
C GLY A 157 15.59 11.32 -11.58
N MET A 158 16.80 10.84 -11.26
CA MET A 158 17.50 11.26 -10.04
C MET A 158 18.03 12.71 -10.14
N GLY A 159 18.43 13.13 -11.34
CA GLY A 159 18.84 14.51 -11.64
C GLY A 159 17.73 15.51 -11.38
N LEU A 160 16.48 15.18 -11.69
CA LEU A 160 15.32 16.04 -11.38
C LEU A 160 15.09 16.20 -9.88
N VAL A 161 15.37 15.15 -9.11
CA VAL A 161 15.23 15.20 -7.65
C VAL A 161 16.29 16.11 -7.04
N CYS A 162 17.55 15.94 -7.46
CA CYS A 162 18.72 16.62 -6.88
C CYS A 162 18.98 18.02 -7.47
N PHE A 163 18.66 18.24 -8.75
CA PHE A 163 18.92 19.45 -9.55
C PHE A 163 17.71 19.77 -10.45
N PRO A 164 16.57 20.20 -9.88
CA PRO A 164 15.34 20.38 -10.64
C PRO A 164 15.44 21.45 -11.72
N ASP A 165 16.12 22.57 -11.46
CA ASP A 165 16.18 23.70 -12.38
C ASP A 165 17.16 23.44 -13.53
N GLU A 166 18.38 22.99 -13.22
CA GLU A 166 19.38 22.61 -14.22
C GLU A 166 18.85 21.49 -15.14
N THR A 167 18.21 20.47 -14.57
CA THR A 167 17.69 19.35 -15.36
C THR A 167 16.53 19.77 -16.26
N ARG A 168 15.70 20.74 -15.84
CA ARG A 168 14.61 21.28 -16.67
C ARG A 168 15.15 22.07 -17.86
N ASP A 169 16.19 22.88 -17.67
CA ASP A 169 16.78 23.67 -18.74
C ASP A 169 17.53 22.78 -19.74
N VAL A 170 18.25 21.78 -19.24
CA VAL A 170 18.88 20.75 -20.07
C VAL A 170 17.83 19.94 -20.83
N LEU A 171 16.71 19.55 -20.21
CA LEU A 171 15.69 18.81 -20.94
C LEU A 171 15.03 19.65 -22.03
N LYS A 172 14.70 20.92 -21.75
CA LYS A 172 14.09 21.82 -22.74
C LYS A 172 15.01 21.99 -23.96
N SER A 173 16.28 22.33 -23.74
CA SER A 173 17.27 22.49 -24.81
C SER A 173 17.53 21.20 -25.58
N ASN A 174 17.62 20.07 -24.89
CA ASN A 174 17.80 18.77 -25.55
C ASN A 174 16.54 18.35 -26.34
N SER A 175 15.35 18.71 -25.88
CA SER A 175 14.10 18.35 -26.56
C SER A 175 13.95 19.07 -27.90
N THR A 176 14.35 20.33 -28.01
CA THR A 176 14.30 21.08 -29.27
C THR A 176 15.30 20.53 -30.27
N LEU A 177 16.53 20.24 -29.82
CA LEU A 177 17.55 19.58 -30.65
C LEU A 177 17.10 18.18 -31.09
N ALA A 178 16.55 17.38 -30.19
CA ALA A 178 16.05 16.04 -30.51
C ALA A 178 14.95 16.09 -31.59
N LYS A 179 14.00 17.04 -31.49
CA LYS A 179 12.98 17.25 -32.53
C LYS A 179 13.60 17.56 -33.89
N GLN A 180 14.62 18.41 -33.94
CA GLN A 180 15.33 18.72 -35.19
C GLN A 180 16.01 17.48 -35.78
N TYR A 181 16.77 16.72 -34.98
CA TYR A 181 17.43 15.51 -35.45
C TYR A 181 16.46 14.42 -35.91
N ILE A 182 15.33 14.26 -35.20
CA ILE A 182 14.31 13.29 -35.61
C ILE A 182 13.67 13.71 -36.93
N ASN A 183 13.35 15.00 -37.12
CA ASN A 183 12.82 15.49 -38.40
C ASN A 183 13.82 15.31 -39.54
N ILE A 184 15.11 15.58 -39.31
CA ILE A 184 16.17 15.33 -40.31
C ILE A 184 16.26 13.84 -40.65
N ALA A 185 16.31 12.97 -39.65
CA ALA A 185 16.37 11.52 -39.86
C ALA A 185 15.12 10.99 -40.59
N TYR A 186 13.94 11.52 -40.26
CA TYR A 186 12.69 11.18 -40.91
C TYR A 186 12.69 11.59 -42.40
N ASN A 187 13.08 12.84 -42.69
CA ASN A 187 13.21 13.33 -44.06
C ASN A 187 14.26 12.53 -44.85
N PHE A 188 15.34 12.09 -44.21
CA PHE A 188 16.36 11.25 -44.84
C PHE A 188 15.84 9.83 -45.15
N LEU A 189 15.14 9.19 -44.22
CA LEU A 189 14.51 7.87 -44.41
C LEU A 189 13.49 7.87 -45.55
N TYR A 190 12.73 8.97 -45.71
CA TYR A 190 11.76 9.13 -46.79
C TYR A 190 12.37 9.59 -48.12
N GLY A 191 13.67 9.89 -48.18
CA GLY A 191 14.36 10.24 -49.42
C GLY A 191 13.92 11.58 -50.03
N VAL A 192 13.51 12.54 -49.19
CA VAL A 192 13.04 13.85 -49.63
C VAL A 192 14.20 14.61 -50.29
N LYS A 193 14.02 15.05 -51.54
CA LYS A 193 15.03 15.83 -52.28
C LYS A 193 15.02 17.28 -51.81
N PRO A 194 16.16 18.00 -51.86
CA PRO A 194 16.21 19.42 -51.50
C PRO A 194 15.30 20.23 -52.44
N GLY A 195 14.10 20.59 -51.96
CA GLY A 195 13.07 21.32 -52.72
C GLY A 195 11.61 20.96 -52.39
N ASP A 196 11.37 19.78 -51.81
CA ASP A 196 10.03 19.35 -51.37
C ASP A 196 9.66 19.91 -49.98
N PRO A 197 8.36 20.11 -49.65
CA PRO A 197 7.94 20.60 -48.35
C PRO A 197 8.37 19.64 -47.24
N GLN A 198 9.10 20.15 -46.24
CA GLN A 198 9.60 19.37 -45.12
C GLN A 198 8.42 18.72 -44.37
N LEU A 199 8.48 17.40 -44.17
CA LEU A 199 7.48 16.70 -43.38
C LEU A 199 7.80 16.93 -41.90
N GLU A 200 7.12 17.90 -41.29
CA GLU A 200 7.27 18.19 -39.88
C GLU A 200 6.47 17.20 -39.05
N VAL A 201 7.17 16.33 -38.32
CA VAL A 201 6.51 15.50 -37.30
C VAL A 201 6.28 16.39 -36.07
N LYS A 202 5.01 16.69 -35.78
CA LYS A 202 4.61 17.41 -34.56
C LYS A 202 4.76 16.49 -33.35
N PHE A 203 5.97 16.39 -32.81
CA PHE A 203 6.17 15.74 -31.53
C PHE A 203 5.61 16.63 -30.41
N PRO A 204 4.80 16.06 -29.49
CA PRO A 204 4.37 16.79 -28.30
C PRO A 204 5.59 17.33 -27.55
N GLU A 205 5.44 18.49 -26.92
CA GLU A 205 6.47 18.99 -26.03
C GLU A 205 6.63 18.02 -24.87
N LEU A 206 7.86 17.54 -24.66
CA LEU A 206 8.23 16.67 -23.56
C LEU A 206 8.28 17.52 -22.28
N SER A 207 7.14 18.05 -21.86
CA SER A 207 6.96 18.57 -20.51
C SER A 207 6.87 17.40 -19.55
N PHE A 208 7.55 17.50 -18.41
CA PHE A 208 7.45 16.47 -17.38
C PHE A 208 5.99 16.28 -16.96
N PRO A 209 5.45 15.04 -17.03
CA PRO A 209 4.12 14.77 -16.51
C PRO A 209 4.15 14.99 -15.01
N LYS A 210 3.20 15.77 -14.51
CA LYS A 210 3.01 15.91 -13.07
C LYS A 210 2.29 14.70 -12.50
N ASP A 211 1.48 14.03 -13.34
CA ASP A 211 0.65 12.90 -12.96
C ASP A 211 0.84 11.67 -13.87
N PHE A 212 0.53 10.49 -13.32
CA PHE A 212 0.57 9.23 -14.08
C PHE A 212 -0.41 9.21 -15.25
N SER A 213 -1.55 9.90 -15.14
CA SER A 213 -2.51 10.07 -16.23
C SER A 213 -1.89 10.84 -17.39
N GLU A 214 -1.23 11.96 -17.11
CA GLU A 214 -0.51 12.75 -18.13
C GLU A 214 0.61 11.94 -18.78
N PHE A 215 1.29 11.06 -18.01
CA PHE A 215 2.30 10.16 -18.58
C PHE A 215 1.69 9.14 -19.55
N VAL A 216 0.54 8.55 -19.19
CA VAL A 216 -0.18 7.62 -20.07
C VAL A 216 -0.67 8.34 -21.31
N ASP A 217 -1.26 9.53 -21.18
CA ASP A 217 -1.73 10.34 -22.30
C ASP A 217 -0.59 10.79 -23.22
N MET A 218 0.57 11.16 -22.66
CA MET A 218 1.78 11.42 -23.44
C MET A 218 2.28 10.17 -24.15
N THR A 219 2.23 9.01 -23.51
CA THR A 219 2.63 7.73 -24.15
C THR A 219 1.68 7.37 -25.29
N VAL A 220 0.38 7.56 -25.10
CA VAL A 220 -0.65 7.31 -26.12
C VAL A 220 -0.51 8.29 -27.29
N SER A 221 -0.26 9.58 -27.02
CA SER A 221 -0.05 10.59 -28.07
C SER A 221 1.28 10.42 -28.82
N LEU A 222 2.34 9.96 -28.14
CA LEU A 222 3.57 9.54 -28.80
C LEU A 222 3.35 8.30 -29.66
N ALA A 223 2.62 7.30 -29.16
CA ALA A 223 2.30 6.11 -29.93
C ALA A 223 1.44 6.43 -31.17
N SER A 224 0.46 7.34 -31.04
CA SER A 224 -0.39 7.75 -32.15
C SER A 224 0.38 8.58 -33.18
N SER A 225 1.25 9.51 -32.76
CA SER A 225 2.10 10.29 -33.66
C SER A 225 3.13 9.42 -34.39
N VAL A 226 3.75 8.44 -33.71
CA VAL A 226 4.63 7.45 -34.36
C VAL A 226 3.83 6.59 -35.34
N LYS A 227 2.63 6.13 -34.97
CA LYS A 227 1.76 5.37 -35.88
C LYS A 227 1.39 6.20 -37.12
N GLN A 228 1.10 7.48 -36.95
CA GLN A 228 0.78 8.40 -38.05
C GLN A 228 2.00 8.72 -38.92
N ALA A 229 3.22 8.72 -38.36
CA ALA A 229 4.45 8.91 -39.12
C ALA A 229 4.92 7.63 -39.86
N VAL A 230 4.58 6.45 -39.35
CA VAL A 230 4.95 5.15 -39.96
C VAL A 230 3.91 4.70 -40.99
N MET A 231 2.64 5.07 -40.83
CA MET A 231 1.62 4.84 -41.85
C MET A 231 1.76 5.90 -42.95
N PRO A 232 1.71 5.52 -44.25
CA PRO A 232 1.80 6.49 -45.32
C PRO A 232 0.71 7.55 -45.16
N PRO A 233 0.98 8.82 -45.49
CA PRO A 233 -0.10 9.80 -45.59
C PRO A 233 -1.17 9.23 -46.52
N PRO A 234 -2.47 9.37 -46.21
CA PRO A 234 -3.51 9.02 -47.17
C PRO A 234 -3.15 9.73 -48.47
N SER A 235 -2.89 8.94 -49.51
CA SER A 235 -2.67 9.43 -50.86
C SER A 235 -3.76 10.47 -51.11
N LYS A 236 -3.36 11.71 -51.35
CA LYS A 236 -4.27 12.74 -51.86
C LYS A 236 -5.05 12.08 -52.98
N GLU A 237 -6.35 11.89 -52.77
CA GLU A 237 -7.25 11.44 -53.82
C GLU A 237 -6.96 12.30 -55.05
N GLU A 238 -6.52 11.66 -56.11
CA GLU A 238 -6.40 12.27 -57.42
C GLU A 238 -7.74 12.93 -57.73
N LYS A 239 -7.71 14.25 -57.93
CA LYS A 239 -8.79 14.97 -58.59
C LYS A 239 -9.08 14.24 -59.91
N ALA A 240 -10.18 13.49 -59.96
CA ALA A 240 -10.71 12.97 -61.20
C ALA A 240 -11.01 14.17 -62.12
N PRO A 241 -10.58 14.14 -63.40
CA PRO A 241 -10.91 15.20 -64.33
C PRO A 241 -12.40 15.13 -64.65
N GLU A 242 -13.11 16.21 -64.34
CA GLU A 242 -14.48 16.46 -64.78
C GLU A 242 -14.48 16.48 -66.32
N LYS A 243 -14.91 15.36 -66.91
CA LYS A 243 -15.16 15.26 -68.36
C LYS A 243 -16.35 16.15 -68.69
N LYS A 244 -16.07 17.26 -69.37
CA LYS A 244 -17.08 18.00 -70.14
C LYS A 244 -17.65 17.09 -71.22
N ALA A 245 -18.97 16.92 -71.20
CA ALA A 245 -19.83 16.62 -72.34
C ALA A 245 -21.09 17.45 -72.17
#